data_AF-A0A661RAE8-F1
#
_entry.id   AF-A0A661RAE8-F1
#
_cell.length_a   1.000
_cell.length_b   1.000
_cell.length_c   1.000
_cell.angle_alpha   90.00
_cell.angle_beta   90.00
_cell.angle_gamma   90.00
#
_symmetry.space_group_name_H-M   'P 1'
#
loop_
_entity.id
_entity.type
_entity.pdbx_description
1 polymer ?
#
loop_
_entity_poly.entity_id
_entity_poly.type
_entity_poly.pdbx_seq_one_letter_code
_entity_poly.pdbx_strand_id
1 'polypeptide(L)'
;MTMRSDISYKDLSGLLDNIKTGKVAPVYLLYGNEFLLEAAFKRLLNALVPVAEQALNYEALDGAVVNIYDLVERLNTFPIFAGRKAIAVHGTNIFSSEANVDDLLGKAEEAFEKEDLMGSAVYFLQVLSMARLPLNDAGGGDIASLLRNTFDIGEKHLGPWLNEVADYCLRENMTAPTYQDDADVLTEAIEAGFPETNHLILTTDFVDKRRKLYRTIKAKGVVIDCSVGEGGKT
;
A
#
# COMPACT_ATOMS: atom_id res chain seq x y z
N MET A 1 4.42 -16.54 -24.32
CA MET A 1 5.45 -16.36 -23.27
C MET A 1 4.86 -15.43 -22.23
N THR A 2 4.33 -15.98 -21.15
CA THR A 2 3.64 -15.26 -20.07
C THR A 2 4.64 -14.41 -19.30
N MET A 3 4.29 -13.16 -18.95
CA MET A 3 5.13 -12.36 -18.06
C MET A 3 5.32 -13.08 -16.73
N ARG A 4 6.52 -12.97 -16.14
CA ARG A 4 6.71 -13.36 -14.74
C ARG A 4 5.87 -12.43 -13.88
N SER A 5 5.00 -12.99 -13.06
CA SER A 5 4.04 -12.24 -12.27
C SER A 5 4.52 -11.88 -10.86
N ASP A 6 5.71 -12.34 -10.48
CA ASP A 6 6.38 -12.04 -9.22
C ASP A 6 7.89 -11.93 -9.51
N ILE A 7 8.45 -10.74 -9.31
CA ILE A 7 9.84 -10.43 -9.63
C ILE A 7 10.48 -9.63 -8.50
N SER A 8 11.80 -9.74 -8.36
CA SER A 8 12.57 -8.86 -7.49
C SER A 8 12.93 -7.54 -8.18
N TYR A 9 13.29 -6.51 -7.41
CA TYR A 9 13.83 -5.25 -7.96
C TYR A 9 14.98 -5.47 -8.95
N LYS A 10 15.81 -6.51 -8.76
CA LYS A 10 16.94 -6.85 -9.64
C LYS A 10 16.49 -7.23 -11.05
N ASP A 11 15.30 -7.81 -11.16
CA ASP A 11 14.72 -8.29 -12.42
C ASP A 11 13.88 -7.20 -13.14
N LEU A 12 13.74 -6.01 -12.54
CA LEU A 12 12.92 -4.92 -13.07
C LEU A 12 13.29 -4.56 -14.51
N SER A 13 14.58 -4.54 -14.85
CA SER A 13 15.03 -4.19 -16.22
C SER A 13 14.39 -5.10 -17.29
N GLY A 14 14.25 -6.40 -17.03
CA GLY A 14 13.60 -7.33 -17.96
C GLY A 14 12.10 -7.07 -18.12
N LEU A 15 11.42 -6.63 -17.05
CA LEU A 15 10.03 -6.18 -17.14
C LEU A 15 9.90 -4.92 -18.02
N LEU A 16 10.77 -3.94 -17.81
CA LEU A 16 10.75 -2.69 -18.59
C LEU A 16 10.97 -2.94 -20.09
N ASP A 17 11.83 -3.88 -20.44
CA ASP A 17 12.05 -4.26 -21.84
C ASP A 17 10.82 -4.94 -22.45
N ASN A 18 10.09 -5.76 -21.69
CA ASN A 18 8.81 -6.30 -22.15
C ASN A 18 7.78 -5.18 -22.39
N ILE A 19 7.68 -4.20 -21.49
CA ILE A 19 6.76 -3.04 -21.61
C ILE A 19 7.03 -2.22 -22.88
N LYS A 20 8.31 -1.98 -23.20
CA LYS A 20 8.71 -1.30 -24.45
C LYS A 20 8.28 -2.06 -25.70
N THR A 21 8.22 -3.39 -25.64
CA THR A 21 7.77 -4.23 -26.76
C THR A 21 6.24 -4.41 -26.84
N GLY A 22 5.48 -3.66 -26.06
CA GLY A 22 4.01 -3.71 -26.09
C GLY A 22 3.39 -4.73 -25.11
N LYS A 23 4.19 -5.61 -24.51
CA LYS A 23 3.71 -6.52 -23.48
C LYS A 23 3.52 -5.72 -22.20
N VAL A 24 2.28 -5.51 -21.78
CA VAL A 24 1.94 -4.80 -20.54
C VAL A 24 0.98 -5.63 -19.70
N ALA A 25 0.97 -5.40 -18.40
CA ALA A 25 0.02 -5.97 -17.47
C ALA A 25 -1.02 -4.90 -17.07
N PRO A 26 -2.26 -5.29 -16.77
CA PRO A 26 -3.29 -4.36 -16.31
C PRO A 26 -2.98 -3.80 -14.91
N VAL A 27 -2.31 -4.58 -14.05
CA VAL A 27 -2.03 -4.18 -12.66
C VAL A 27 -0.58 -4.47 -12.26
N TYR A 28 0.00 -3.53 -11.52
CA TYR A 28 1.33 -3.62 -10.94
C TYR A 28 1.26 -3.34 -9.44
N LEU A 29 1.91 -4.18 -8.63
CA LEU A 29 2.09 -3.97 -7.19
C LEU A 29 3.58 -3.87 -6.88
N LEU A 30 4.00 -2.77 -6.26
CA LEU A 30 5.35 -2.59 -5.74
C LEU A 30 5.26 -2.57 -4.22
N TYR A 31 6.11 -3.34 -3.54
CA TYR A 31 6.18 -3.28 -2.08
C TYR A 31 7.61 -3.36 -1.55
N GLY A 32 7.85 -2.81 -0.36
CA GLY A 32 9.13 -2.94 0.35
C GLY A 32 9.74 -1.61 0.75
N ASN A 33 11.06 -1.49 0.62
CA ASN A 33 11.79 -0.31 1.08
C ASN A 33 11.46 0.92 0.23
N GLU A 34 11.17 2.05 0.89
CA GLU A 34 10.75 3.31 0.27
C GLU A 34 11.68 3.77 -0.86
N PHE A 35 13.01 3.78 -0.63
CA PHE A 35 13.97 4.24 -1.64
C PHE A 35 13.95 3.37 -2.91
N LEU A 36 13.89 2.04 -2.74
CA LEU A 36 13.80 1.12 -3.88
C LEU A 36 12.45 1.20 -4.58
N LEU A 37 11.38 1.39 -3.80
CA LEU A 37 10.02 1.51 -4.28
C LEU A 37 9.85 2.77 -5.13
N GLU A 38 10.33 3.93 -4.68
CA GLU A 38 10.31 5.17 -5.47
C GLU A 38 11.11 5.03 -6.78
N ALA A 39 12.31 4.45 -6.71
CA ALA A 39 13.15 4.22 -7.87
C ALA A 39 12.49 3.27 -8.88
N ALA A 40 11.89 2.18 -8.40
CA ALA A 40 11.16 1.22 -9.22
C ALA A 40 9.92 1.84 -9.85
N PHE A 41 9.13 2.56 -9.05
CA PHE A 41 7.91 3.24 -9.48
C PHE A 41 8.20 4.18 -10.63
N LYS A 42 9.20 5.07 -10.48
CA LYS A 42 9.55 6.04 -11.53
C LYS A 42 9.97 5.36 -12.83
N ARG A 43 10.75 4.27 -12.74
CA ARG A 43 11.18 3.50 -13.91
C ARG A 43 10.02 2.79 -14.59
N LEU A 44 9.11 2.21 -13.82
CA LEU A 44 7.90 1.55 -14.32
C LEU A 44 6.97 2.57 -15.00
N LEU A 45 6.69 3.69 -14.32
CA LEU A 45 5.83 4.75 -14.85
C LEU A 45 6.37 5.27 -16.17
N ASN A 46 7.66 5.57 -16.27
CA ASN A 46 8.27 6.05 -17.51
C ASN A 46 8.21 5.05 -18.67
N ALA A 47 8.15 3.75 -18.38
CA ALA A 47 7.99 2.71 -19.41
C ALA A 47 6.53 2.52 -19.83
N LEU A 48 5.59 2.64 -18.88
CA LEU A 48 4.15 2.55 -19.15
C LEU A 48 3.64 3.80 -19.88
N VAL A 49 3.97 4.98 -19.35
CA VAL A 49 3.55 6.29 -19.83
C VAL A 49 4.81 7.14 -20.04
N PRO A 50 5.22 7.40 -21.29
CA PRO A 50 6.38 8.25 -21.58
C PRO A 50 6.26 9.61 -20.90
N VAL A 51 7.38 10.19 -20.46
CA VAL A 51 7.42 11.44 -19.67
C VAL A 51 6.63 12.58 -20.33
N ALA A 52 6.67 12.69 -21.66
CA ALA A 52 5.95 13.72 -22.42
C ALA A 52 4.42 13.58 -22.34
N GLU A 53 3.90 12.39 -22.04
CA GLU A 53 2.47 12.07 -21.98
C GLU A 53 1.93 12.05 -20.55
N GLN A 54 2.80 11.98 -19.53
CA GLN A 54 2.40 11.83 -18.12
C GLN A 54 1.47 12.95 -17.64
N ALA A 55 1.66 14.19 -18.12
CA ALA A 55 0.79 15.31 -17.75
C ALA A 55 -0.70 15.08 -18.13
N LEU A 56 -0.98 14.20 -19.09
CA LEU A 56 -2.31 13.91 -19.62
C LEU A 56 -2.80 12.49 -19.30
N ASN A 57 -1.86 11.57 -19.11
CA ASN A 57 -2.13 10.13 -19.03
C ASN A 57 -1.71 9.49 -17.69
N TYR A 58 -1.25 10.27 -16.70
CA TYR A 58 -0.91 9.77 -15.37
C TYR A 58 -1.73 10.47 -14.28
N GLU A 59 -2.31 9.69 -13.38
CA GLU A 59 -3.01 10.17 -12.19
C GLU A 59 -2.39 9.56 -10.94
N ALA A 60 -2.09 10.41 -9.95
CA ALA A 60 -1.54 10.02 -8.65
C ALA A 60 -2.61 10.18 -7.58
N LEU A 61 -2.85 9.14 -6.79
CA LEU A 61 -3.80 9.09 -5.69
C LEU A 61 -3.07 8.73 -4.40
N ASP A 62 -3.51 9.32 -3.30
CA ASP A 62 -2.98 9.03 -1.95
C ASP A 62 -3.73 7.84 -1.35
N GLY A 63 -2.99 6.76 -1.08
CA GLY A 63 -3.52 5.51 -0.53
C GLY A 63 -4.09 5.60 0.87
N ALA A 64 -3.81 6.67 1.63
CA ALA A 64 -4.38 6.91 2.95
C ALA A 64 -5.84 7.39 2.91
N VAL A 65 -6.26 8.00 1.80
CA VAL A 65 -7.56 8.69 1.69
C VAL A 65 -8.36 8.29 0.44
N VAL A 66 -7.77 7.54 -0.49
CA VAL A 66 -8.45 7.11 -1.71
C VAL A 66 -9.66 6.24 -1.39
N ASN A 67 -10.80 6.55 -2.03
CA ASN A 67 -11.96 5.68 -2.03
C ASN A 67 -11.81 4.63 -3.15
N ILE A 68 -11.98 3.35 -2.80
CA ILE A 68 -11.78 2.25 -3.75
C ILE A 68 -12.85 2.20 -4.84
N TYR A 69 -14.10 2.60 -4.56
CA TYR A 69 -15.15 2.68 -5.56
C TYR A 69 -14.81 3.75 -6.62
N ASP A 70 -14.37 4.93 -6.19
CA ASP A 70 -13.93 6.00 -7.10
C ASP A 70 -12.73 5.55 -7.95
N LEU A 71 -11.78 4.82 -7.36
CA LEU A 71 -10.66 4.23 -8.09
C LEU A 71 -11.14 3.28 -9.20
N VAL A 72 -12.12 2.41 -8.89
CA VAL A 72 -12.70 1.47 -9.87
C VAL A 72 -13.40 2.21 -11.00
N GLU A 73 -14.15 3.29 -10.71
CA GLU A 73 -14.77 4.12 -11.75
C GLU A 73 -13.71 4.77 -12.66
N ARG A 74 -12.64 5.31 -12.08
CA ARG A 74 -11.52 5.92 -12.83
C ARG A 74 -10.78 4.92 -13.71
N LEU A 75 -10.62 3.68 -13.25
CA LEU A 75 -10.00 2.58 -14.00
C LEU A 75 -10.87 2.14 -15.18
N ASN A 76 -12.19 2.23 -15.07
CA ASN A 76 -13.12 1.88 -16.15
C ASN A 76 -13.36 3.01 -17.16
N THR A 77 -12.88 4.22 -16.86
CA THR A 77 -13.03 5.38 -17.75
C THR A 77 -11.96 5.36 -18.84
N PHE A 78 -12.39 5.37 -20.12
CA PHE A 78 -11.47 5.42 -21.25
C PHE A 78 -10.59 6.68 -21.23
N PRO A 79 -9.30 6.59 -21.61
CA PRO A 79 -8.45 7.75 -21.76
C PRO A 79 -9.02 8.72 -22.80
N ILE A 80 -8.99 10.01 -22.50
CA ILE A 80 -9.37 11.06 -23.46
C ILE A 80 -8.26 11.21 -24.52
N PHE A 81 -7.00 11.02 -24.11
CA PHE A 81 -5.83 11.12 -24.97
C PHE A 81 -5.37 9.74 -25.43
N ALA A 82 -4.72 9.70 -26.59
CA ALA A 82 -4.12 8.47 -27.09
C ALA A 82 -2.99 8.00 -26.17
N GLY A 83 -2.72 6.70 -26.19
CA GLY A 83 -1.67 6.07 -25.39
C GLY A 83 -2.22 5.29 -24.20
N ARG A 84 -1.32 4.98 -23.27
CA ARG A 84 -1.64 4.26 -22.05
C ARG A 84 -1.91 5.24 -20.92
N LYS A 85 -2.92 4.98 -20.11
CA LYS A 85 -3.21 5.71 -18.87
C LYS A 85 -2.69 4.90 -17.68
N ALA A 86 -1.96 5.54 -16.78
CA ALA A 86 -1.56 4.95 -15.51
C ALA A 86 -2.27 5.67 -14.35
N ILE A 87 -2.87 4.91 -13.44
CA ILE A 87 -3.41 5.41 -12.18
C ILE A 87 -2.59 4.77 -11.07
N ALA A 88 -1.86 5.58 -10.31
CA ALA A 88 -1.05 5.11 -9.19
C ALA A 88 -1.69 5.46 -7.85
N VAL A 89 -1.82 4.47 -6.98
CA VAL A 89 -2.17 4.68 -5.57
C VAL A 89 -0.91 4.49 -4.74
N HIS A 90 -0.46 5.56 -4.09
CA HIS A 90 0.78 5.58 -3.32
C HIS A 90 0.55 5.26 -1.85
N GLY A 91 1.38 4.39 -1.27
CA GLY A 91 1.32 4.09 0.17
C GLY A 91 -0.02 3.50 0.63
N THR A 92 -0.62 2.61 -0.17
CA THR A 92 -1.93 2.04 0.17
C THR A 92 -1.84 1.04 1.32
N ASN A 93 -2.82 1.10 2.22
CA ASN A 93 -3.01 0.18 3.33
C ASN A 93 -4.01 -0.94 3.03
N ILE A 94 -4.48 -1.08 1.77
CA ILE A 94 -5.51 -2.06 1.37
C ILE A 94 -5.05 -3.53 1.55
N PHE A 95 -3.74 -3.74 1.66
CA PHE A 95 -3.13 -5.04 1.91
C PHE A 95 -2.99 -5.37 3.40
N SER A 96 -3.26 -4.41 4.28
CA SER A 96 -3.17 -4.62 5.71
C SER A 96 -4.46 -5.25 6.24
N SER A 97 -4.32 -6.16 7.20
CA SER A 97 -5.44 -6.87 7.82
C SER A 97 -5.37 -6.80 9.33
N GLU A 98 -6.50 -7.05 9.99
CA GLU A 98 -6.55 -7.24 11.44
C GLU A 98 -5.60 -8.37 11.90
N ALA A 99 -5.33 -9.37 11.06
CA ALA A 99 -4.37 -10.45 11.34
C ALA A 99 -2.89 -9.99 11.40
N ASN A 100 -2.60 -8.72 11.11
CA ASN A 100 -1.27 -8.11 11.20
C ASN A 100 -1.17 -7.07 12.32
N VAL A 101 -2.19 -6.94 13.17
CA VAL A 101 -2.20 -5.91 14.22
C VAL A 101 -1.04 -6.09 15.21
N ASP A 102 -0.70 -7.32 15.60
CA ASP A 102 0.46 -7.57 16.50
C ASP A 102 1.78 -7.09 15.86
N ASP A 103 1.97 -7.35 14.56
CA ASP A 103 3.16 -6.91 13.82
C ASP A 103 3.22 -5.38 13.71
N LEU A 104 2.08 -4.73 13.46
CA LEU A 104 1.99 -3.28 13.36
C LEU A 104 2.24 -2.59 14.71
N LEU A 105 1.68 -3.13 15.79
CA LEU A 105 1.95 -2.66 17.15
C LEU A 105 3.43 -2.86 17.51
N GLY A 106 4.04 -3.97 17.11
CA GLY A 106 5.48 -4.20 17.30
C GLY A 106 6.36 -3.18 16.56
N LYS A 107 6.03 -2.87 15.30
CA LYS A 107 6.73 -1.81 14.54
C LYS A 107 6.54 -0.42 15.14
N ALA A 108 5.33 -0.13 15.62
CA ALA A 108 5.03 1.13 16.29
C ALA A 108 5.84 1.28 17.59
N GLU A 109 5.91 0.22 18.40
CA GLU A 109 6.71 0.18 19.63
C GLU A 109 8.22 0.32 19.33
N GLU A 110 8.74 -0.42 18.35
CA GLU A 110 10.16 -0.34 17.96
C GLU A 110 10.55 1.07 17.47
N ALA A 111 9.67 1.74 16.72
CA ALA A 111 9.91 3.13 16.31
C ALA A 111 9.87 4.10 17.51
N PHE A 112 8.94 3.90 18.44
CA PHE A 112 8.86 4.68 19.67
C PHE A 112 10.13 4.53 20.53
N GLU A 113 10.61 3.30 20.73
CA GLU A 113 11.84 3.03 21.48
C GLU A 113 13.09 3.68 20.86
N LYS A 114 13.07 3.96 19.56
CA LYS A 114 14.12 4.67 18.82
C LYS A 114 13.93 6.20 18.80
N GLU A 115 12.98 6.72 19.57
CA GLU A 115 12.59 8.14 19.61
C GLU A 115 12.02 8.67 18.28
N ASP A 116 11.63 7.78 17.37
CA ASP A 116 10.96 8.11 16.11
C ASP A 116 9.44 8.15 16.30
N LEU A 117 8.96 9.24 16.92
CA LEU A 117 7.53 9.45 17.19
C LEU A 117 6.69 9.52 15.91
N MET A 118 7.25 10.06 14.82
CA MET A 118 6.55 10.14 13.54
C MET A 118 6.36 8.74 12.93
N GLY A 119 7.41 7.93 12.88
CA GLY A 119 7.33 6.55 12.43
C GLY A 119 6.40 5.70 13.30
N SER A 120 6.44 5.88 14.63
CA SER A 120 5.53 5.21 15.55
C SER A 120 4.06 5.61 15.30
N ALA A 121 3.80 6.91 15.15
CA ALA A 121 2.48 7.46 14.86
C ALA A 121 1.86 6.89 13.57
N VAL A 122 2.66 6.68 12.52
CA VAL A 122 2.17 6.10 11.26
C VAL A 122 1.58 4.70 11.48
N TYR A 123 2.31 3.81 12.14
CA TYR A 123 1.82 2.45 12.41
C TYR A 123 0.68 2.45 13.43
N PHE A 124 0.75 3.29 14.47
CA PHE A 124 -0.30 3.43 15.48
C PHE A 124 -1.64 3.89 14.87
N LEU A 125 -1.63 4.92 14.03
CA LEU A 125 -2.83 5.43 13.36
C LEU A 125 -3.44 4.40 12.41
N GLN A 126 -2.62 3.53 11.81
CA GLN A 126 -3.10 2.41 11.02
C GLN A 126 -3.84 1.36 11.88
N VAL A 127 -3.35 1.07 13.08
CA VAL A 127 -4.05 0.18 14.04
C VAL A 127 -5.37 0.79 14.50
N LEU A 128 -5.39 2.09 14.85
CA LEU A 128 -6.63 2.79 15.20
C LEU A 128 -7.66 2.79 14.07
N SER A 129 -7.19 3.00 12.84
CA SER A 129 -7.99 2.92 11.63
C SER A 129 -8.69 1.57 11.51
N MET A 130 -7.95 0.46 11.64
CA MET A 130 -8.51 -0.91 11.61
C MET A 130 -9.51 -1.15 12.74
N ALA A 131 -9.22 -0.63 13.93
CA ALA A 131 -10.10 -0.73 15.10
C ALA A 131 -11.37 0.12 14.95
N ARG A 132 -11.44 0.99 13.94
CA ARG A 132 -12.45 2.05 13.78
C ARG A 132 -12.55 2.93 15.03
N LEU A 133 -11.43 3.12 15.72
CA LEU A 133 -11.31 3.95 16.90
C LEU A 133 -10.81 5.34 16.48
N PRO A 134 -11.58 6.40 16.71
CA PRO A 134 -11.11 7.74 16.39
C PRO A 134 -10.03 8.18 17.39
N LEU A 135 -9.07 8.97 16.93
CA LEU A 135 -7.88 9.36 17.72
C LEU A 135 -8.22 10.12 19.01
N ASN A 136 -9.32 10.88 19.02
CA ASN A 136 -9.80 11.58 20.21
C ASN A 136 -10.28 10.63 21.31
N ASP A 137 -10.84 9.47 20.96
CA ASP A 137 -11.22 8.43 21.92
C ASP A 137 -9.99 7.69 22.45
N ALA A 138 -8.87 7.76 21.71
CA ALA A 138 -7.58 7.27 22.16
C ALA A 138 -6.92 8.23 23.18
N GLY A 139 -6.97 9.55 22.96
CA GLY A 139 -6.31 10.58 23.78
C GLY A 139 -6.92 10.88 25.16
N GLY A 140 -7.39 9.87 25.87
CA GLY A 140 -8.01 10.02 27.20
C GLY A 140 -8.64 8.75 27.78
N GLY A 141 -8.71 7.68 26.97
CA GLY A 141 -9.14 6.34 27.39
C GLY A 141 -7.97 5.37 27.54
N ASP A 142 -8.23 4.19 28.10
CA ASP A 142 -7.27 3.08 28.14
C ASP A 142 -7.16 2.44 26.74
N ILE A 143 -6.33 3.02 25.87
CA ILE A 143 -6.08 2.57 24.49
C ILE A 143 -5.71 1.09 24.47
N ALA A 144 -4.83 0.66 25.39
CA ALA A 144 -4.38 -0.72 25.48
C ALA A 144 -5.56 -1.67 25.69
N SER A 145 -6.46 -1.37 26.62
CA SER A 145 -7.67 -2.17 26.83
C SER A 145 -8.62 -2.17 25.64
N LEU A 146 -8.79 -1.04 24.95
CA LEU A 146 -9.63 -0.96 23.75
C LEU A 146 -9.07 -1.85 22.63
N LEU A 147 -7.78 -1.71 22.32
CA LEU A 147 -7.13 -2.51 21.27
C LEU A 147 -7.14 -4.00 21.59
N ARG A 148 -6.85 -4.37 22.85
CA ARG A 148 -6.93 -5.76 23.33
C ARG A 148 -8.30 -6.36 23.04
N ASN A 149 -9.37 -5.66 23.41
CA ASN A 149 -10.74 -6.16 23.27
C ASN A 149 -11.20 -6.16 21.80
N THR A 150 -10.79 -5.17 21.00
CA THR A 150 -11.18 -5.08 19.59
C THR A 150 -10.56 -6.20 18.76
N PHE A 151 -9.29 -6.53 19.00
CA PHE A 151 -8.57 -7.50 18.16
C PHE A 151 -8.36 -8.87 18.79
N ASP A 152 -8.78 -9.07 20.05
CA ASP A 152 -8.54 -10.31 20.82
C ASP A 152 -7.05 -10.70 20.85
N ILE A 153 -6.18 -9.70 21.10
CA ILE A 153 -4.72 -9.86 21.13
C ILE A 153 -4.18 -9.93 22.57
N GLY A 154 -2.97 -10.45 22.74
CA GLY A 154 -2.28 -10.47 24.05
C GLY A 154 -1.81 -9.09 24.49
N GLU A 155 -1.20 -8.99 25.68
CA GLU A 155 -0.66 -7.73 26.23
C GLU A 155 0.69 -7.31 25.62
N LYS A 156 1.24 -8.13 24.73
CA LYS A 156 2.47 -7.85 24.00
C LYS A 156 2.26 -6.57 23.16
N HIS A 157 3.21 -5.63 23.24
CA HIS A 157 3.16 -4.31 22.60
C HIS A 157 2.06 -3.34 23.10
N LEU A 158 1.25 -3.72 24.11
CA LEU A 158 0.19 -2.86 24.68
C LEU A 158 0.68 -2.06 25.89
N GLY A 159 1.71 -1.23 25.67
CA GLY A 159 2.37 -0.46 26.73
C GLY A 159 1.86 0.97 26.91
N PRO A 160 2.33 1.68 27.96
CA PRO A 160 1.99 3.10 28.21
C PRO A 160 2.37 4.04 27.06
N TRP A 161 3.35 3.66 26.23
CA TRP A 161 3.80 4.41 25.05
C TRP A 161 2.67 4.74 24.08
N LEU A 162 1.63 3.92 24.01
CA LEU A 162 0.45 4.15 23.18
C LEU A 162 -0.19 5.51 23.45
N ASN A 163 -0.25 5.92 24.72
CA ASN A 163 -0.82 7.21 25.11
C ASN A 163 0.09 8.37 24.68
N GLU A 164 1.41 8.21 24.80
CA GLU A 164 2.36 9.24 24.37
C GLU A 164 2.32 9.46 22.86
N VAL A 165 2.19 8.38 22.08
CA VAL A 165 2.02 8.46 20.62
C VAL A 165 0.66 9.05 20.26
N ALA A 166 -0.41 8.71 20.99
CA ALA A 166 -1.72 9.33 20.78
C ALA A 166 -1.70 10.85 21.04
N ASP A 167 -1.07 11.28 22.13
CA ASP A 167 -0.88 12.70 22.47
C ASP A 167 -0.05 13.42 21.40
N TYR A 168 1.00 12.78 20.89
CA TYR A 168 1.78 13.29 19.76
C TYR A 168 0.90 13.48 18.51
N CYS A 169 0.14 12.46 18.11
CA CYS A 169 -0.75 12.53 16.95
C CYS A 169 -1.78 13.67 17.08
N LEU A 170 -2.37 13.84 18.28
CA LEU A 170 -3.32 14.92 18.54
C LEU A 170 -2.67 16.30 18.44
N ARG A 171 -1.47 16.46 19.02
CA ARG A 171 -0.71 17.72 18.96
C ARG A 171 -0.32 18.09 17.53
N GLU A 172 0.05 17.12 16.72
CA GLU A 172 0.45 17.32 15.32
C GLU A 172 -0.76 17.35 14.35
N ASN A 173 -2.00 17.26 14.85
CA ASN A 173 -3.24 17.18 14.06
C ASN A 173 -3.24 16.04 13.03
N MET A 174 -2.61 14.92 13.37
CA MET A 174 -2.61 13.73 12.53
C MET A 174 -3.98 13.05 12.57
N THR A 175 -4.38 12.44 11.46
CA THR A 175 -5.64 11.70 11.36
C THR A 175 -5.36 10.25 11.01
N ALA A 176 -6.14 9.35 11.63
CA ALA A 176 -6.12 7.97 11.20
C ALA A 176 -6.67 7.90 9.76
N PRO A 177 -6.04 7.12 8.86
CA PRO A 177 -6.61 6.87 7.54
C PRO A 177 -7.98 6.21 7.68
N THR A 178 -8.80 6.24 6.65
CA THR A 178 -10.08 5.50 6.69
C THR A 178 -9.80 4.03 6.38
N TYR A 179 -10.06 3.11 7.34
CA TYR A 179 -9.99 1.69 7.05
C TYR A 179 -11.26 1.28 6.32
N GLN A 180 -11.12 1.04 5.01
CA GLN A 180 -12.12 0.36 4.23
C GLN A 180 -11.56 -1.01 3.88
N ASP A 181 -12.16 -2.09 4.36
CA ASP A 181 -11.84 -3.45 3.89
C ASP A 181 -12.45 -3.70 2.50
N ASP A 182 -12.35 -2.71 1.62
CA ASP A 182 -12.80 -2.76 0.23
C ASP A 182 -11.78 -3.48 -0.67
N ALA A 183 -10.88 -4.26 -0.06
CA ALA A 183 -9.94 -5.11 -0.78
C ALA A 183 -10.67 -6.09 -1.71
N ASP A 184 -11.86 -6.56 -1.31
CA ASP A 184 -12.71 -7.41 -2.14
C ASP A 184 -13.28 -6.65 -3.35
N VAL A 185 -13.67 -5.39 -3.21
CA VAL A 185 -14.13 -4.54 -4.32
C VAL A 185 -13.02 -4.38 -5.37
N LEU A 186 -11.80 -4.04 -4.93
CA LEU A 186 -10.67 -3.94 -5.86
C LEU A 186 -10.31 -5.30 -6.47
N THR A 187 -10.45 -6.38 -5.70
CA THR A 187 -10.22 -7.74 -6.20
C THR A 187 -11.19 -8.08 -7.33
N GLU A 188 -12.49 -7.83 -7.14
CA GLU A 188 -13.52 -8.06 -8.15
C GLU A 188 -13.28 -7.21 -9.40
N ALA A 189 -12.89 -5.94 -9.25
CA ALA A 189 -12.56 -5.07 -10.38
C ALA A 189 -11.35 -5.59 -11.18
N ILE A 190 -10.31 -6.09 -10.53
CA ILE A 190 -9.15 -6.70 -11.22
C ILE A 190 -9.53 -8.02 -11.91
N GLU A 191 -10.42 -8.81 -11.31
CA GLU A 191 -10.92 -10.06 -11.89
C GLU A 191 -11.75 -9.81 -13.15
N ALA A 192 -12.66 -8.82 -13.09
CA ALA A 192 -13.48 -8.36 -14.20
C ALA A 192 -12.63 -7.72 -15.32
N GLY A 193 -11.55 -7.04 -14.95
CA GLY A 193 -10.69 -6.31 -15.87
C GLY A 193 -11.20 -4.88 -16.16
N PHE A 194 -10.35 -4.10 -16.81
CA PHE A 194 -10.61 -2.73 -17.23
C PHE A 194 -10.00 -2.51 -18.64
N PRO A 195 -10.28 -1.39 -19.34
CA PRO A 195 -9.75 -1.14 -20.67
C PRO A 195 -8.24 -1.41 -20.76
N GLU A 196 -7.78 -2.09 -21.84
CA GLU A 196 -6.38 -2.52 -22.00
C GLU A 196 -5.36 -1.37 -21.97
N THR A 197 -5.84 -0.14 -22.22
CA THR A 197 -5.07 1.10 -22.17
C THR A 197 -4.83 1.60 -20.75
N ASN A 198 -5.61 1.13 -19.77
CA ASN A 198 -5.56 1.60 -18.40
C ASN A 198 -4.75 0.63 -17.55
N HIS A 199 -3.86 1.17 -16.72
CA HIS A 199 -2.98 0.40 -15.86
C HIS A 199 -3.05 0.91 -14.43
N LEU A 200 -3.30 0.00 -13.50
CA LEU A 200 -3.24 0.27 -12.07
C LEU A 200 -1.82 0.04 -11.55
N ILE A 201 -1.30 0.98 -10.76
CA ILE A 201 -0.05 0.83 -10.02
C ILE A 201 -0.36 1.02 -8.53
N LEU A 202 -0.04 0.04 -7.70
CA LEU A 202 -0.17 0.12 -6.25
C LEU A 202 1.23 0.13 -5.64
N THR A 203 1.47 1.03 -4.69
CA THR A 203 2.68 1.02 -3.87
C THR A 203 2.32 0.89 -2.40
N THR A 204 3.10 0.12 -1.65
CA THR A 204 2.91 -0.07 -0.21
C THR A 204 4.24 -0.47 0.45
N ASP A 205 4.46 -0.18 1.71
CA ASP A 205 5.67 -0.60 2.43
C ASP A 205 5.64 -2.11 2.74
N PHE A 206 4.45 -2.66 2.95
CA PHE A 206 4.22 -4.04 3.36
C PHE A 206 3.01 -4.67 2.67
N VAL A 207 3.06 -5.98 2.44
CA VAL A 207 1.93 -6.74 1.90
C VAL A 207 1.71 -8.05 2.63
N ASP A 208 0.48 -8.30 3.09
CA ASP A 208 0.09 -9.66 3.50
C ASP A 208 -0.18 -10.53 2.27
N LYS A 209 0.79 -11.39 1.94
CA LYS A 209 0.74 -12.31 0.79
C LYS A 209 -0.38 -13.37 0.89
N ARG A 210 -1.01 -13.52 2.07
CA ARG A 210 -2.15 -14.42 2.29
C ARG A 210 -3.48 -13.79 1.88
N ARG A 211 -3.55 -12.49 1.57
CA ARG A 211 -4.79 -11.85 1.11
C ARG A 211 -5.19 -12.31 -0.30
N LYS A 212 -6.50 -12.34 -0.56
CA LYS A 212 -7.07 -12.65 -1.89
C LYS A 212 -6.57 -11.65 -2.94
N LEU A 213 -6.61 -10.35 -2.62
CA LEU A 213 -6.13 -9.27 -3.49
C LEU A 213 -4.69 -9.49 -3.98
N TYR A 214 -3.75 -9.86 -3.10
CA TYR A 214 -2.37 -10.17 -3.49
C TYR A 214 -2.30 -11.31 -4.50
N ARG A 215 -3.01 -12.42 -4.24
CA ARG A 215 -3.05 -13.57 -5.15
C ARG A 215 -3.66 -13.19 -6.50
N THR A 216 -4.72 -12.39 -6.50
CA THR A 216 -5.39 -11.91 -7.71
C THR A 216 -4.47 -11.03 -8.55
N ILE A 217 -3.75 -10.09 -7.94
CA ILE A 217 -2.74 -9.26 -8.62
C ILE A 217 -1.63 -10.14 -9.20
N LYS A 218 -1.12 -11.10 -8.44
CA LYS A 218 -0.10 -12.06 -8.92
C LYS A 218 -0.60 -12.96 -10.05
N ALA A 219 -1.90 -13.18 -10.18
CA ALA A 219 -2.46 -13.96 -11.28
C ALA A 219 -2.72 -13.12 -12.54
N LYS A 220 -3.09 -11.85 -12.37
CA LYS A 220 -3.57 -10.95 -13.45
C LYS A 220 -2.55 -9.91 -13.89
N GLY A 221 -1.50 -9.68 -13.12
CA GLY A 221 -0.52 -8.63 -13.33
C GLY A 221 0.88 -8.98 -12.86
N VAL A 222 1.60 -8.00 -12.33
CA VAL A 222 2.99 -8.15 -11.90
C VAL A 222 3.19 -7.60 -10.49
N VAL A 223 3.80 -8.40 -9.63
CA VAL A 223 4.27 -8.02 -8.30
C VAL A 223 5.78 -7.79 -8.34
N ILE A 224 6.24 -6.69 -7.77
CA ILE A 224 7.64 -6.26 -7.75
C ILE A 224 8.07 -6.11 -6.29
N ASP A 225 8.89 -7.04 -5.83
CA ASP A 225 9.50 -7.03 -4.50
C ASP A 225 10.68 -6.05 -4.47
N CYS A 226 10.47 -4.92 -3.82
CA CYS A 226 11.44 -3.86 -3.56
C CYS A 226 11.97 -3.92 -2.11
N SER A 227 11.84 -5.05 -1.43
CA SER A 227 12.50 -5.25 -0.13
C SER A 227 14.02 -5.38 -0.31
N VAL A 228 14.77 -4.88 0.67
CA VAL A 228 16.19 -5.16 0.75
C VAL A 228 16.29 -6.60 1.23
N GLY A 229 16.65 -7.53 0.33
CA GLY A 229 16.90 -8.90 0.75
C GLY A 229 17.92 -8.91 1.87
N GLU A 230 17.70 -9.70 2.93
CA GLU A 230 18.79 -10.04 3.83
C GLU A 230 19.95 -10.50 2.96
N GLY A 231 21.05 -9.73 2.98
CA GLY A 231 22.23 -10.04 2.19
C GLY A 231 22.58 -11.48 2.45
N GLY A 232 22.52 -12.30 1.38
CA GLY A 232 22.95 -13.68 1.45
C GLY A 232 24.33 -13.68 2.09
N LYS A 233 24.42 -14.25 3.30
CA LYS A 233 25.69 -14.51 3.95
C LYS A 233 26.49 -15.37 2.97
N THR A 234 27.50 -14.77 2.36
CA THR A 234 28.61 -15.49 1.73
C THR A 234 29.36 -16.28 2.78
#